data_AF-A0A820IQ39-F1
#
_entry.id   AF-A0A820IQ39-F1
#
_cell.length_a   1.000
_cell.length_b   1.000
_cell.length_c   1.000
_cell.angle_alpha   90.00
_cell.angle_beta   90.00
_cell.angle_gamma   90.00
#
_symmetry.space_group_name_H-M   'P 1'
#
loop_
_entity.id
_entity.type
_entity.pdbx_description
1 polymer ?
#
loop_
_entity_poly.entity_id
_entity_poly.type
_entity_poly.pdbx_seq_one_letter_code
_entity_poly.pdbx_strand_id
1 'polypeptide(L)'
;MCKAIFRWITVKDLNAIDFHNNLAADTPMGLLRGIKYGTETYHTLFMRLCSFAAIYCVDVKGHSKSVGYEPGMQIGEGKFTNTWNAVVIDGEWRFVQCNWGARHLVMSKDKKQIDVLPPKPTREKIKYQYDEHYFLPDPEDFILEFFPYKSEWQLLESPITLQQFEQLPFVRSLFFHYHLSFVNQQYAVIQTDNRGACDIKLRMPDSLKHRLAFHFHLRFANTTTNEQGEDLGEFQGVKLERYVLHTVQDDLVSFNIHVPQEADYFIEV
;
A
#
# COMPACT_ATOMS: atom_id res chain seq x y z
N MET A 1 -9.75 -13.72 -19.48
CA MET A 1 -8.34 -14.17 -19.63
C MET A 1 -7.38 -13.38 -18.74
N CYS A 2 -7.29 -12.05 -18.87
CA CYS A 2 -6.38 -11.19 -18.07
C CYS A 2 -6.44 -11.42 -16.54
N LYS A 3 -7.64 -11.47 -15.94
CA LYS A 3 -7.81 -11.75 -14.49
C LYS A 3 -7.23 -13.10 -14.07
N ALA A 4 -7.29 -14.12 -14.93
CA ALA A 4 -6.74 -15.43 -14.63
C ALA A 4 -5.19 -15.40 -14.61
N ILE A 5 -4.57 -14.63 -15.51
CA ILE A 5 -3.13 -14.39 -15.52
C ILE A 5 -2.70 -13.68 -14.24
N PHE A 6 -3.34 -12.56 -13.91
CA PHE A 6 -3.07 -11.81 -12.68
C PHE A 6 -3.15 -12.71 -11.45
N ARG A 7 -4.29 -13.40 -11.28
CA ARG A 7 -4.51 -14.33 -10.16
C ARG A 7 -3.47 -15.44 -10.13
N TRP A 8 -3.14 -16.05 -11.27
CA TRP A 8 -2.15 -17.11 -11.33
C TRP A 8 -0.77 -16.65 -10.86
N ILE A 9 -0.38 -15.40 -11.15
CA ILE A 9 0.88 -14.81 -10.68
C ILE A 9 0.80 -14.52 -9.17
N THR A 10 -0.23 -13.80 -8.72
CA THR A 10 -0.28 -13.21 -7.38
C THR A 10 -0.58 -14.20 -6.26
N VAL A 11 -1.13 -15.37 -6.57
CA VAL A 11 -1.37 -16.45 -5.58
C VAL A 11 -0.14 -17.32 -5.30
N LYS A 12 0.99 -17.09 -5.96
CA LYS A 12 2.17 -17.96 -5.86
C LYS A 12 3.09 -17.55 -4.73
N ASP A 13 3.14 -18.40 -3.69
CA ASP A 13 4.16 -18.33 -2.65
C ASP A 13 5.54 -18.69 -3.15
N LEU A 14 6.27 -17.70 -3.67
CA LEU A 14 7.64 -17.88 -4.12
C LEU A 14 8.57 -18.40 -3.01
N ASN A 15 8.29 -18.09 -1.74
CA ASN A 15 9.09 -18.58 -0.62
C ASN A 15 8.83 -20.07 -0.37
N ALA A 16 7.59 -20.53 -0.52
CA ALA A 16 7.21 -21.93 -0.34
C ALA A 16 7.47 -22.81 -1.58
N ILE A 17 7.62 -22.23 -2.77
CA ILE A 17 7.91 -23.00 -3.99
C ILE A 17 9.39 -23.41 -4.02
N ASP A 18 9.63 -24.71 -4.15
CA ASP A 18 10.92 -25.27 -4.51
C ASP A 18 11.04 -25.33 -6.04
N PHE A 19 12.04 -24.62 -6.58
CA PHE A 19 12.25 -24.51 -8.02
C PHE A 19 13.36 -25.45 -8.45
N HIS A 20 13.08 -26.35 -9.40
CA HIS A 20 14.11 -27.20 -9.98
C HIS A 20 15.24 -26.38 -10.63
N ASN A 21 16.48 -26.83 -10.46
CA ASN A 21 17.66 -26.13 -10.97
C ASN A 21 17.75 -26.09 -12.51
N ASN A 22 17.10 -27.04 -13.20
CA ASN A 22 17.16 -27.18 -14.66
C ASN A 22 15.97 -26.51 -15.38
N LEU A 23 15.25 -25.60 -14.73
CA LEU A 23 14.15 -24.88 -15.37
C LEU A 23 14.70 -23.93 -16.44
N ALA A 24 14.15 -24.04 -17.66
CA ALA A 24 14.42 -23.09 -18.72
C ALA A 24 13.89 -21.69 -18.31
N ALA A 25 14.74 -20.68 -18.44
CA ALA A 25 14.51 -19.33 -17.89
C ALA A 25 13.34 -18.59 -18.56
N ASP A 26 13.01 -18.93 -19.79
CA ASP A 26 11.94 -18.33 -20.60
C ASP A 26 10.56 -18.95 -20.35
N THR A 27 10.47 -20.02 -19.55
CA THR A 27 9.19 -20.60 -19.14
C THR A 27 8.52 -19.80 -18.02
N PRO A 28 7.19 -19.87 -17.84
CA PRO A 28 6.52 -19.20 -16.71
C PRO A 28 7.10 -19.57 -15.34
N MET A 29 7.52 -20.83 -15.15
CA MET A 29 8.18 -21.28 -13.92
C MET A 29 9.62 -20.74 -13.79
N GLY A 30 10.36 -20.64 -14.90
CA GLY A 30 11.68 -20.00 -14.93
C GLY A 30 11.62 -18.52 -14.57
N LEU A 31 10.58 -17.82 -15.03
CA LEU A 31 10.34 -16.41 -14.69
C LEU A 31 9.94 -16.21 -13.22
N LEU A 32 9.04 -17.05 -12.68
CA LEU A 32 8.73 -17.03 -11.24
C LEU A 32 9.98 -17.31 -10.38
N ARG A 33 10.84 -18.24 -10.82
CA ARG A 33 12.14 -18.48 -10.19
C ARG A 33 13.02 -17.22 -10.27
N GLY A 34 13.05 -16.56 -11.43
CA GLY A 34 13.79 -15.31 -11.61
C GLY A 34 13.31 -14.20 -10.67
N ILE A 35 12.00 -14.08 -10.44
CA ILE A 35 11.43 -13.12 -9.47
C ILE A 35 11.90 -13.45 -8.04
N LYS A 36 11.86 -14.73 -7.64
CA LYS A 36 12.35 -15.17 -6.32
C LYS A 36 13.81 -14.76 -6.07
N TYR A 37 14.65 -14.84 -7.09
CA TYR A 37 16.09 -14.56 -7.00
C TYR A 37 16.49 -13.17 -7.55
N GLY A 38 15.52 -12.30 -7.87
CA GLY A 38 15.78 -10.91 -8.27
C GLY A 38 16.34 -10.72 -9.68
N THR A 39 16.27 -11.72 -10.57
CA THR A 39 16.71 -11.60 -11.98
C THR A 39 15.59 -11.27 -12.95
N GLU A 40 14.34 -11.36 -12.50
CA GLU A 40 13.13 -11.04 -13.26
C GLU A 40 12.14 -10.26 -12.39
N THR A 41 11.14 -9.65 -12.99
CA THR A 41 10.16 -8.82 -12.30
C THR A 41 8.72 -9.25 -12.61
N TYR A 42 7.82 -8.96 -11.67
CA TYR A 42 6.39 -9.28 -11.83
C TYR A 42 5.76 -8.65 -13.07
N HIS A 43 6.11 -7.39 -13.40
CA HIS A 43 5.56 -6.71 -14.58
C HIS A 43 6.06 -7.34 -15.89
N THR A 44 7.32 -7.79 -15.94
CA THR A 44 7.87 -8.53 -17.09
C THR A 44 7.17 -9.86 -17.29
N LEU A 45 6.96 -10.64 -16.22
CA LEU A 45 6.22 -11.90 -16.28
C LEU A 45 4.79 -11.68 -16.77
N PHE A 46 4.07 -10.71 -16.19
CA PHE A 46 2.69 -10.42 -16.57
C PHE A 46 2.57 -10.00 -18.04
N MET A 47 3.46 -9.11 -18.51
CA MET A 47 3.50 -8.68 -19.91
C MET A 47 3.78 -9.84 -20.88
N ARG A 48 4.71 -10.76 -20.54
CA ARG A 48 4.98 -11.96 -21.36
C ARG A 48 3.79 -12.92 -21.40
N LEU A 49 3.11 -13.13 -20.29
CA LEU A 49 1.90 -13.97 -20.28
C LEU A 49 0.75 -13.33 -21.08
N CYS A 50 0.62 -12.01 -21.02
CA CYS A 50 -0.33 -11.27 -21.85
C CYS A 50 -0.06 -11.43 -23.34
N SER A 51 1.21 -11.41 -23.78
CA SER A 51 1.55 -11.57 -25.20
C SER A 51 1.16 -12.95 -25.74
N PHE A 52 1.36 -14.03 -24.97
CA PHE A 52 0.88 -15.37 -25.32
C PHE A 52 -0.66 -15.47 -25.39
N ALA A 53 -1.36 -14.64 -24.62
CA ALA A 53 -2.81 -14.58 -24.58
C ALA A 53 -3.42 -13.56 -25.56
N ALA A 54 -2.60 -12.95 -26.44
CA ALA A 54 -3.00 -11.88 -27.36
C ALA A 54 -3.66 -10.67 -26.65
N ILE A 55 -3.19 -10.34 -25.44
CA ILE A 55 -3.60 -9.16 -24.68
C ILE A 55 -2.55 -8.07 -24.86
N TYR A 56 -2.96 -6.91 -25.38
CA TYR A 56 -2.10 -5.74 -25.45
C TYR A 56 -1.76 -5.27 -24.04
N CYS A 57 -0.46 -5.28 -23.73
CA CYS A 57 0.09 -4.94 -22.42
C CYS A 57 1.36 -4.11 -22.63
N VAL A 58 1.50 -3.04 -21.85
CA VAL A 58 2.69 -2.18 -21.87
C VAL A 58 3.20 -1.94 -20.45
N ASP A 59 4.49 -1.60 -20.35
CA ASP A 59 5.08 -1.11 -19.12
C ASP A 59 4.84 0.40 -18.96
N VAL A 60 4.40 0.79 -17.76
CA VAL A 60 4.29 2.19 -17.32
C VAL A 60 5.31 2.41 -16.21
N LYS A 61 6.17 3.42 -16.40
CA LYS A 61 7.21 3.80 -15.44
C LYS A 61 6.81 5.06 -14.70
N GLY A 62 7.13 5.12 -13.41
CA GLY A 62 6.75 6.24 -12.57
C GLY A 62 7.33 6.17 -11.17
N HIS A 63 6.76 6.97 -10.27
CA HIS A 63 6.96 6.90 -8.84
C HIS A 63 5.81 6.14 -8.17
N SER A 64 6.06 5.63 -6.96
CA SER A 64 5.02 5.09 -6.10
C SER A 64 5.29 5.42 -4.64
N LYS A 65 4.26 5.61 -3.83
CA LYS A 65 4.40 5.78 -2.37
C LYS A 65 4.76 4.44 -1.73
N SER A 66 5.98 3.95 -1.96
CA SER A 66 6.43 2.61 -1.57
C SER A 66 7.08 2.58 -0.19
N VAL A 67 7.85 1.53 0.13
CA VAL A 67 8.51 1.39 1.44
C VAL A 67 9.48 2.56 1.65
N GLY A 68 9.36 3.23 2.80
CA GLY A 68 10.17 4.39 3.16
C GLY A 68 9.64 5.73 2.65
N TYR A 69 8.50 5.75 1.94
CA TYR A 69 7.76 6.99 1.71
C TYR A 69 6.93 7.31 2.96
N GLU A 70 6.90 8.56 3.38
CA GLU A 70 6.05 9.08 4.45
C GLU A 70 5.17 10.21 3.92
N PRO A 71 3.94 10.39 4.44
CA PRO A 71 3.03 11.44 3.99
C PRO A 71 3.68 12.84 4.05
N GLY A 72 3.57 13.62 2.97
CA GLY A 72 4.18 14.95 2.88
C GLY A 72 5.64 14.97 2.40
N MET A 73 6.27 13.81 2.20
CA MET A 73 7.59 13.74 1.57
C MET A 73 7.54 14.18 0.12
N GLN A 74 8.51 14.99 -0.27
CA GLN A 74 8.82 15.30 -1.67
C GLN A 74 9.64 14.16 -2.29
N ILE A 75 9.32 13.81 -3.52
CA ILE A 75 9.97 12.77 -4.29
C ILE A 75 11.09 13.39 -5.10
N GLY A 76 12.32 13.19 -4.60
CA GLY A 76 13.52 13.57 -5.33
C GLY A 76 13.79 12.70 -6.56
N GLU A 77 14.70 13.15 -7.41
CA GLU A 77 15.11 12.44 -8.62
C GLU A 77 15.61 11.01 -8.30
N GLY A 78 15.13 10.03 -9.06
CA GLY A 78 15.51 8.62 -8.90
C GLY A 78 15.00 7.95 -7.61
N LYS A 79 14.23 8.65 -6.77
CA LYS A 79 13.61 8.07 -5.57
C LYS A 79 12.25 7.45 -5.91
N PHE A 80 11.90 6.42 -5.13
CA PHE A 80 10.59 5.78 -5.19
C PHE A 80 10.15 5.31 -6.59
N THR A 81 11.13 4.99 -7.45
CA THR A 81 10.87 4.58 -8.83
C THR A 81 10.21 3.21 -8.87
N ASN A 82 9.32 3.02 -9.83
CA ASN A 82 8.54 1.81 -9.96
C ASN A 82 8.08 1.59 -11.41
N THR A 83 7.68 0.36 -11.71
CA THR A 83 7.10 -0.03 -12.99
C THR A 83 5.88 -0.92 -12.74
N TRP A 84 4.80 -0.65 -13.46
CA TRP A 84 3.57 -1.45 -13.48
C TRP A 84 3.12 -1.66 -14.92
N ASN A 85 2.04 -2.42 -15.11
CA ASN A 85 1.49 -2.67 -16.43
C ASN A 85 0.22 -1.86 -16.68
N ALA A 86 -0.03 -1.54 -17.93
CA ALA A 86 -1.34 -1.17 -18.44
C ALA A 86 -1.75 -2.15 -19.55
N VAL A 87 -3.01 -2.60 -19.53
CA VAL A 87 -3.58 -3.54 -20.51
C VAL A 87 -4.80 -2.93 -21.18
N VAL A 88 -5.07 -3.33 -22.42
CA VAL A 88 -6.32 -2.99 -23.10
C VAL A 88 -7.38 -4.04 -22.80
N ILE A 89 -8.48 -3.63 -22.17
CA ILE A 89 -9.66 -4.46 -21.89
C ILE A 89 -10.87 -3.70 -22.39
N ASP A 90 -11.69 -4.35 -23.22
CA ASP A 90 -12.92 -3.77 -23.81
C ASP A 90 -12.70 -2.40 -24.49
N GLY A 91 -11.52 -2.20 -25.08
CA GLY A 91 -11.14 -0.97 -25.80
C GLY A 91 -10.51 0.12 -24.93
N GLU A 92 -10.38 -0.09 -23.63
CA GLU A 92 -9.86 0.90 -22.68
C GLU A 92 -8.58 0.42 -22.00
N TRP A 93 -7.67 1.37 -21.70
CA TRP A 93 -6.47 1.10 -20.91
C TRP A 93 -6.82 0.95 -19.43
N ARG A 94 -6.28 -0.09 -18.79
CA ARG A 94 -6.50 -0.39 -17.37
C ARG A 94 -5.20 -0.81 -16.71
N PHE A 95 -4.97 -0.37 -15.47
CA PHE A 95 -3.75 -0.68 -14.74
C PHE A 95 -3.74 -2.11 -14.18
N VAL A 96 -2.55 -2.69 -14.07
CA VAL A 96 -2.30 -3.93 -13.34
C VAL A 96 -0.96 -3.80 -12.61
N GLN A 97 -0.96 -4.05 -11.30
CA GLN A 97 0.26 -4.05 -10.49
C GLN A 97 0.43 -5.38 -9.75
N CYS A 98 1.03 -6.35 -10.42
CA CYS A 98 1.25 -7.70 -9.88
C CYS A 98 2.16 -7.71 -8.64
N ASN A 99 3.15 -6.83 -8.54
CA ASN A 99 4.05 -6.82 -7.38
C ASN A 99 3.32 -6.41 -6.09
N TRP A 100 2.35 -5.49 -6.16
CA TRP A 100 1.51 -5.14 -5.02
C TRP A 100 0.41 -6.18 -4.79
N GLY A 101 -0.21 -6.68 -5.87
CA GLY A 101 -1.21 -7.75 -5.79
C GLY A 101 -0.68 -9.06 -5.19
N ALA A 102 0.62 -9.34 -5.34
CA ALA A 102 1.30 -10.49 -4.75
C ALA A 102 1.81 -10.24 -3.31
N ARG A 103 1.64 -9.03 -2.76
CA ARG A 103 2.01 -8.77 -1.36
C ARG A 103 1.02 -9.50 -0.45
N HIS A 104 1.57 -10.25 0.48
CA HIS A 104 0.79 -10.89 1.54
C HIS A 104 0.30 -9.81 2.50
N LEU A 105 -1.01 -9.64 2.59
CA LEU A 105 -1.60 -8.98 3.75
C LEU A 105 -1.38 -9.88 4.96
N VAL A 106 -0.29 -9.64 5.70
CA VAL A 106 -0.05 -10.31 6.98
C VAL A 106 -0.94 -9.64 8.03
N MET A 107 -2.16 -10.14 8.20
CA MET A 107 -2.84 -9.97 9.47
C MET A 107 -2.29 -11.02 10.44
N SER A 108 -1.22 -10.69 11.15
CA SER A 108 -0.76 -11.46 12.30
C SER A 108 -0.68 -10.55 13.52
N LYS A 109 -1.71 -10.62 14.37
CA LYS A 109 -1.52 -10.39 15.79
C LYS A 109 -0.50 -11.42 16.27
N ASP A 110 0.68 -10.94 16.65
CA ASP A 110 1.34 -11.28 17.91
C ASP A 110 2.80 -10.82 17.83
N LYS A 111 3.03 -9.54 18.17
CA LYS A 111 4.34 -9.09 18.66
C LYS A 111 4.56 -9.77 20.01
N LYS A 112 5.26 -10.91 20.02
CA LYS A 112 6.18 -11.38 21.09
C LYS A 112 6.68 -12.79 20.78
N GLN A 113 7.92 -12.90 20.30
CA GLN A 113 8.92 -13.76 20.93
C GLN A 113 10.31 -13.50 20.33
N ILE A 114 11.21 -13.06 21.21
CA ILE A 114 12.65 -12.93 21.01
C ILE A 114 13.30 -14.30 21.26
N ASP A 115 14.21 -14.65 20.36
CA ASP A 115 15.31 -15.63 20.40
C ASP A 115 15.36 -16.68 21.52
N VAL A 116 15.11 -17.96 21.18
CA VAL A 116 16.03 -19.11 21.35
C VAL A 116 15.56 -20.25 20.41
N LEU A 117 16.46 -20.75 19.55
CA LEU A 117 16.30 -21.81 18.51
C LEU A 117 15.40 -21.47 17.30
N PRO A 118 15.75 -21.94 16.08
CA PRO A 118 14.91 -21.71 14.90
C PRO A 118 13.57 -22.43 15.10
N PRO A 119 12.43 -21.71 15.19
CA PRO A 119 11.15 -22.36 15.25
C PRO A 119 10.93 -23.00 13.87
N LYS A 120 10.66 -24.30 13.84
CA LYS A 120 10.05 -24.93 12.65
C LYS A 120 8.81 -24.11 12.32
N PRO A 121 8.65 -23.59 11.08
CA PRO A 121 7.47 -22.82 10.73
C PRO A 121 6.25 -23.74 10.84
N THR A 122 5.48 -23.58 11.92
CA THR A 122 4.14 -24.14 12.00
C THR A 122 3.32 -23.43 10.94
N ARG A 123 2.94 -24.19 9.91
CA ARG A 123 2.19 -23.76 8.71
C ARG A 123 0.79 -23.21 8.98
N GLU A 124 0.47 -22.84 10.22
CA GLU A 124 -0.86 -22.39 10.59
C GLU A 124 -0.96 -20.86 10.52
N LYS A 125 -1.48 -20.41 9.36
CA LYS A 125 -2.16 -19.12 9.07
C LYS A 125 -1.33 -17.98 8.48
N ILE A 126 -0.37 -18.25 7.60
CA ILE A 126 -0.19 -17.35 6.45
C ILE A 126 -1.33 -17.67 5.47
N LYS A 127 -2.48 -16.99 5.61
CA LYS A 127 -3.51 -17.05 4.56
C LYS A 127 -2.98 -16.26 3.38
N TYR A 128 -2.44 -16.98 2.42
CA TYR A 128 -2.00 -16.45 1.14
C TYR A 128 -3.20 -15.84 0.41
N GLN A 129 -3.45 -14.55 0.62
CA GLN A 129 -4.47 -13.78 -0.07
C GLN A 129 -3.78 -12.77 -0.95
N TYR A 130 -4.03 -12.89 -2.24
CA TYR A 130 -3.66 -11.89 -3.23
C TYR A 130 -4.63 -10.72 -3.12
N ASP A 131 -4.16 -9.53 -3.47
CA ASP A 131 -4.93 -8.31 -3.37
C ASP A 131 -5.55 -7.94 -4.72
N GLU A 132 -6.88 -8.05 -4.82
CA GLU A 132 -7.62 -7.75 -6.05
C GLU A 132 -7.67 -6.26 -6.39
N HIS A 133 -7.39 -5.37 -5.43
CA HIS A 133 -7.39 -3.92 -5.68
C HIS A 133 -6.42 -3.55 -6.80
N TYR A 134 -5.28 -4.24 -6.90
CA TYR A 134 -4.25 -3.96 -7.92
C TYR A 134 -4.52 -4.60 -9.29
N PHE A 135 -5.74 -5.14 -9.51
CA PHE A 135 -6.20 -5.61 -10.82
C PHE A 135 -7.31 -4.70 -11.36
N LEU A 136 -6.96 -3.92 -12.39
CA LEU A 136 -7.84 -2.94 -13.02
C LEU A 136 -8.44 -1.91 -12.02
N PRO A 137 -7.66 -1.34 -11.07
CA PRO A 137 -8.17 -0.27 -10.22
C PRO A 137 -8.63 0.92 -11.07
N ASP A 138 -9.56 1.69 -10.51
CA ASP A 138 -9.97 2.96 -11.11
C ASP A 138 -8.79 3.96 -11.05
N PRO A 139 -8.54 4.75 -12.10
CA PRO A 139 -7.43 5.70 -12.14
C PRO A 139 -7.38 6.67 -10.96
N GLU A 140 -8.55 7.10 -10.47
CA GLU A 140 -8.74 8.01 -9.32
C GLU A 140 -8.27 7.40 -8.00
N ASP A 141 -8.38 6.08 -7.86
CA ASP A 141 -7.86 5.35 -6.70
C ASP A 141 -6.37 5.06 -6.89
N PHE A 142 -5.97 4.65 -8.10
CA PHE A 142 -4.60 4.25 -8.39
C PHE A 142 -3.60 5.40 -8.27
N ILE A 143 -4.00 6.62 -8.64
CA ILE A 143 -3.18 7.83 -8.53
C ILE A 143 -2.83 8.19 -7.08
N LEU A 144 -3.56 7.68 -6.08
CA LEU A 144 -3.22 7.90 -4.67
C LEU A 144 -1.91 7.18 -4.28
N GLU A 145 -1.54 6.11 -4.99
CA GLU A 145 -0.35 5.30 -4.72
C GLU A 145 0.73 5.37 -5.82
N PHE A 146 0.37 5.59 -7.08
CA PHE A 146 1.29 5.51 -8.24
C PHE A 146 1.18 6.74 -9.16
N PHE A 147 2.32 7.36 -9.47
CA PHE A 147 2.40 8.53 -10.35
C PHE A 147 3.29 8.25 -11.58
N PRO A 148 2.74 8.19 -12.80
CA PRO A 148 3.51 7.90 -14.01
C PRO A 148 4.39 9.08 -14.43
N TYR A 149 5.53 8.79 -15.07
CA TYR A 149 6.41 9.84 -15.61
C TYR A 149 5.79 10.63 -16.77
N LYS A 150 4.86 10.00 -17.50
CA LYS A 150 4.15 10.64 -18.61
C LYS A 150 2.68 10.81 -18.22
N SER A 151 2.16 12.01 -18.41
CA SER A 151 0.83 12.40 -17.92
C SER A 151 -0.31 11.62 -18.57
N GLU A 152 -0.16 11.17 -19.82
CA GLU A 152 -1.18 10.36 -20.51
C GLU A 152 -1.43 9.02 -19.80
N TRP A 153 -0.44 8.50 -19.09
CA TRP A 153 -0.56 7.26 -18.34
C TRP A 153 -1.17 7.44 -16.95
N GLN A 154 -1.64 8.63 -16.59
CA GLN A 154 -2.48 8.80 -15.40
C GLN A 154 -3.89 8.27 -15.64
N LEU A 155 -4.34 8.25 -16.91
CA LEU A 155 -5.70 7.84 -17.32
C LEU A 155 -6.82 8.65 -16.63
N LEU A 156 -6.48 9.80 -16.04
CA LEU A 156 -7.42 10.74 -15.44
C LEU A 156 -7.96 11.69 -16.49
N GLU A 157 -9.21 12.12 -16.33
CA GLU A 157 -9.79 13.21 -17.13
C GLU A 157 -9.00 14.52 -16.96
N SER A 158 -8.55 14.79 -15.74
CA SER A 158 -7.71 15.94 -15.39
C SER A 158 -6.41 15.48 -14.72
N PRO A 159 -5.32 15.30 -15.48
CA PRO A 159 -4.04 14.89 -14.93
C PRO A 159 -3.49 15.86 -13.88
N ILE A 160 -2.85 15.31 -12.85
CA ILE A 160 -2.23 16.07 -11.76
C ILE A 160 -0.71 16.18 -11.93
N THR A 161 -0.10 17.15 -11.26
CA THR A 161 1.36 17.30 -11.18
C THR A 161 1.95 16.40 -10.10
N LEU A 162 3.28 16.19 -10.15
CA LEU A 162 3.99 15.47 -9.09
C LEU A 162 3.80 16.12 -7.72
N GLN A 163 3.82 17.46 -7.67
CA GLN A 163 3.59 18.21 -6.43
C GLN A 163 2.19 17.95 -5.85
N GLN A 164 1.17 17.86 -6.71
CA GLN A 164 -0.18 17.51 -6.26
C GLN A 164 -0.25 16.06 -5.76
N PHE A 165 0.41 15.12 -6.45
CA PHE A 165 0.50 13.72 -6.02
C PHE A 165 1.15 13.55 -4.63
N GLU A 166 2.24 14.27 -4.37
CA GLU A 166 2.94 14.28 -3.07
C GLU A 166 2.06 14.79 -1.93
N GLN A 167 1.10 15.67 -2.25
CA GLN A 167 0.14 16.20 -1.30
C GLN A 167 -1.05 15.26 -1.07
N LEU A 168 -1.30 14.26 -1.91
CA LEU A 168 -2.43 13.35 -1.73
C LEU A 168 -2.29 12.49 -0.47
N PRO A 169 -3.40 12.16 0.22
CA PRO A 169 -3.40 11.23 1.34
C PRO A 169 -2.71 9.92 0.98
N PHE A 170 -2.01 9.36 1.96
CA PHE A 170 -1.38 8.06 1.79
C PHE A 170 -2.34 6.99 2.31
N VAL A 171 -2.98 6.29 1.36
CA VAL A 171 -3.84 5.14 1.63
C VAL A 171 -3.27 3.87 0.99
N ARG A 172 -3.79 2.71 1.42
CA ARG A 172 -3.46 1.38 0.89
C ARG A 172 -4.72 0.64 0.49
N SER A 173 -4.55 -0.48 -0.20
CA SER A 173 -5.64 -1.36 -0.65
C SER A 173 -6.77 -1.62 0.34
N LEU A 174 -6.50 -1.72 1.66
CA LEU A 174 -7.56 -1.90 2.67
C LEU A 174 -8.55 -0.73 2.74
N PHE A 175 -8.10 0.50 2.49
CA PHE A 175 -8.96 1.67 2.42
C PHE A 175 -10.03 1.50 1.32
N PHE A 176 -9.59 1.09 0.13
CA PHE A 176 -10.46 0.85 -1.02
C PHE A 176 -11.30 -0.42 -0.87
N HIS A 177 -10.72 -1.49 -0.32
CA HIS A 177 -11.40 -2.77 -0.08
C HIS A 177 -12.62 -2.61 0.84
N TYR A 178 -12.51 -1.74 1.85
CA TYR A 178 -13.62 -1.42 2.75
C TYR A 178 -14.46 -0.23 2.29
N HIS A 179 -14.20 0.30 1.08
CA HIS A 179 -14.89 1.45 0.50
C HIS A 179 -14.91 2.65 1.47
N LEU A 180 -13.80 2.87 2.17
CA LEU A 180 -13.65 4.03 3.04
C LEU A 180 -13.49 5.28 2.18
N SER A 181 -13.93 6.42 2.71
CA SER A 181 -13.69 7.72 2.07
C SER A 181 -13.37 8.79 3.09
N PHE A 182 -12.57 9.79 2.71
CA PHE A 182 -12.31 10.95 3.56
C PHE A 182 -13.52 11.88 3.54
N VAL A 183 -13.89 12.41 4.71
CA VAL A 183 -14.96 13.40 4.84
C VAL A 183 -14.42 14.82 4.75
N ASN A 184 -13.24 15.08 5.33
CA ASN A 184 -12.65 16.42 5.38
C ASN A 184 -11.15 16.46 5.06
N GLN A 185 -10.54 15.35 4.63
CA GLN A 185 -9.12 15.30 4.26
C GLN A 185 -8.97 15.20 2.75
N GLN A 186 -8.30 16.20 2.19
CA GLN A 186 -7.88 16.21 0.78
C GLN A 186 -6.35 16.12 0.65
N TYR A 187 -5.62 16.35 1.76
CA TYR A 187 -4.17 16.44 1.78
C TYR A 187 -3.57 15.50 2.82
N ALA A 188 -2.36 15.01 2.56
CA ALA A 188 -1.57 14.16 3.43
C ALA A 188 -1.07 14.87 4.70
N VAL A 189 -0.84 16.19 4.62
CA VAL A 189 -0.37 17.00 5.75
C VAL A 189 -1.50 17.91 6.21
N ILE A 190 -1.82 17.84 7.51
CA ILE A 190 -2.88 18.62 8.15
C ILE A 190 -2.22 19.55 9.15
N GLN A 191 -2.47 20.85 9.00
CA GLN A 191 -2.01 21.85 9.97
C GLN A 191 -2.98 21.89 11.15
N THR A 192 -2.44 21.89 12.37
CA THR A 192 -3.24 22.07 13.57
C THR A 192 -3.65 23.53 13.73
N ASP A 193 -4.73 23.77 14.48
CA ASP A 193 -5.11 25.11 14.89
C ASP A 193 -4.14 25.69 15.95
N ASN A 194 -4.40 26.92 16.39
CA ASN A 194 -3.57 27.59 17.41
C ASN A 194 -3.59 26.93 18.80
N ARG A 195 -4.40 25.88 19.01
CA ARG A 195 -4.44 25.07 20.22
C ARG A 195 -3.75 23.72 20.02
N GLY A 196 -3.27 23.42 18.81
CA GLY A 196 -2.71 22.11 18.48
C GLY A 196 -3.77 21.07 18.11
N ALA A 197 -5.00 21.49 17.80
CA ALA A 197 -6.09 20.58 17.47
C ALA A 197 -6.27 20.41 15.95
N CYS A 198 -6.59 19.19 15.52
CA CYS A 198 -7.10 18.87 14.18
C CYS A 198 -7.98 17.62 14.24
N ASP A 199 -8.71 17.33 13.17
CA ASP A 199 -9.51 16.12 13.07
C ASP A 199 -9.32 15.40 11.73
N ILE A 200 -9.39 14.08 11.78
CA ILE A 200 -9.45 13.19 10.61
C ILE A 200 -10.77 12.44 10.67
N LYS A 201 -11.55 12.48 9.58
CA LYS A 201 -12.83 11.80 9.51
C LYS A 201 -12.93 10.91 8.29
N LEU A 202 -13.25 9.65 8.54
CA LEU A 202 -13.51 8.65 7.52
C LEU A 202 -15.00 8.30 7.53
N ARG A 203 -15.55 8.10 6.33
CA ARG A 203 -16.86 7.48 6.14
C ARG A 203 -16.66 6.03 5.74
N MET A 204 -17.51 5.15 6.27
CA MET A 204 -17.59 3.74 5.88
C MET A 204 -19.01 3.38 5.43
N PRO A 205 -19.19 2.34 4.60
CA PRO A 205 -20.51 1.87 4.21
C PRO A 205 -21.35 1.38 5.41
N ASP A 206 -22.67 1.57 5.34
CA ASP A 206 -23.62 1.12 6.37
C ASP A 206 -23.52 -0.37 6.71
N SER A 207 -23.21 -1.20 5.72
CA SER A 207 -23.05 -2.65 5.87
C SER A 207 -21.84 -3.06 6.72
N LEU A 208 -20.90 -2.15 6.97
CA LEU A 208 -19.64 -2.41 7.67
C LEU A 208 -19.56 -1.81 9.08
N LYS A 209 -20.55 -1.01 9.50
CA LYS A 209 -20.58 -0.29 10.80
C LYS A 209 -20.28 -1.16 12.03
N HIS A 210 -20.78 -2.40 12.03
CA HIS A 210 -20.62 -3.34 13.15
C HIS A 210 -19.53 -4.39 12.91
N ARG A 211 -18.79 -4.29 11.79
CA ARG A 211 -17.82 -5.28 11.33
C ARG A 211 -16.39 -4.77 11.35
N LEU A 212 -16.19 -3.46 11.35
CA LEU A 212 -14.88 -2.84 11.36
C LEU A 212 -14.55 -2.31 12.76
N ALA A 213 -13.30 -2.52 13.14
CA ALA A 213 -12.69 -1.87 14.28
C ALA A 213 -11.48 -1.11 13.75
N PHE A 214 -11.38 0.16 14.11
CA PHE A 214 -10.26 1.02 13.71
C PHE A 214 -9.25 1.05 14.85
N HIS A 215 -8.01 0.75 14.50
CA HIS A 215 -6.86 0.94 15.36
C HIS A 215 -6.10 2.15 14.81
N PHE A 216 -5.38 2.86 15.67
CA PHE A 216 -4.55 3.95 15.21
C PHE A 216 -3.28 4.02 16.05
N HIS A 217 -2.25 4.63 15.49
CA HIS A 217 -1.02 4.92 16.18
C HIS A 217 -0.60 6.35 15.86
N LEU A 218 -0.22 7.11 16.89
CA LEU A 218 0.28 8.47 16.77
C LEU A 218 1.74 8.47 17.25
N ARG A 219 2.64 8.99 16.40
CA ARG A 219 4.07 9.11 16.71
C ARG A 219 4.62 10.46 16.27
N PHE A 220 5.75 10.87 16.84
CA PHE A 220 6.51 12.00 16.31
C PHE A 220 7.16 11.60 14.97
N ALA A 221 7.28 12.56 14.04
CA ALA A 221 7.94 12.30 12.76
C ALA A 221 9.46 12.11 12.91
N ASN A 222 10.09 12.88 13.82
CA ASN A 222 11.54 13.00 13.93
C ASN A 222 12.18 12.11 15.03
N THR A 223 11.50 11.08 15.53
CA THR A 223 12.11 10.24 16.59
C THR A 223 13.19 9.34 15.99
N THR A 224 14.45 9.68 16.26
CA THR A 224 15.54 8.70 16.24
C THR A 224 15.16 7.57 17.19
N THR A 225 14.96 6.38 16.62
CA THR A 225 14.92 5.12 17.37
C THR A 225 16.00 5.14 18.45
N ASN A 226 15.63 4.87 19.70
CA ASN A 226 16.60 4.58 20.75
C ASN A 226 17.41 3.31 20.38
N GLU A 227 18.49 3.01 21.12
CA GLU A 227 19.42 1.87 20.84
C GLU A 227 18.72 0.49 20.80
N GLN A 228 17.43 0.42 21.17
CA GLN A 228 16.58 -0.76 21.18
C GLN A 228 15.50 -0.76 20.07
N GLY A 229 15.42 0.28 19.24
CA GLY A 229 14.49 0.35 18.11
C GLY A 229 13.03 0.62 18.46
N GLU A 230 12.72 1.07 19.69
CA GLU A 230 11.36 1.38 20.13
C GLU A 230 11.06 2.86 19.94
N ASP A 231 10.07 3.15 19.07
CA ASP A 231 9.42 4.46 18.97
C ASP A 231 8.77 4.77 20.33
N LEU A 232 9.26 5.81 20.99
CA LEU A 232 8.83 6.05 22.37
C LEU A 232 7.36 6.44 22.43
N GLY A 233 6.70 6.85 21.34
CA GLY A 233 5.24 7.02 21.27
C GLY A 233 4.63 7.79 22.46
N GLU A 234 5.44 8.58 23.16
CA GLU A 234 5.17 9.12 24.49
C GLU A 234 5.74 10.53 24.58
N PHE A 235 5.00 11.40 25.23
CA PHE A 235 5.41 12.74 25.60
C PHE A 235 5.35 12.86 27.12
N GLN A 236 6.50 13.14 27.75
CA GLN A 236 6.60 13.28 29.22
C GLN A 236 6.00 12.08 30.00
N GLY A 237 6.21 10.86 29.50
CA GLY A 237 5.68 9.62 30.10
C GLY A 237 4.19 9.36 29.84
N VAL A 238 3.54 10.17 28.99
CA VAL A 238 2.16 9.97 28.55
C VAL A 238 2.15 9.51 27.09
N LYS A 239 1.52 8.36 26.84
CA LYS A 239 1.33 7.82 25.49
C LYS A 239 0.61 8.80 24.55
N LEU A 240 1.12 8.97 23.34
CA LEU A 240 0.60 9.88 22.34
C LEU A 240 -0.84 9.52 21.93
N GLU A 241 -1.25 8.26 22.01
CA GLU A 241 -2.64 7.87 21.76
C GLU A 241 -3.64 8.49 22.75
N ARG A 242 -3.19 8.97 23.93
CA ARG A 242 -4.03 9.72 24.89
C ARG A 242 -4.41 11.11 24.38
N TYR A 243 -3.72 11.60 23.36
CA TYR A 243 -3.98 12.88 22.70
C TYR A 243 -4.92 12.75 21.49
N VAL A 244 -5.50 11.56 21.28
CA VAL A 244 -6.48 11.30 20.22
C VAL A 244 -7.78 10.80 20.82
N LEU A 245 -8.86 11.53 20.60
CA LEU A 245 -10.22 11.06 20.84
C LEU A 245 -10.75 10.39 19.58
N HIS A 246 -10.75 9.06 19.59
CA HIS A 246 -11.36 8.23 18.55
C HIS A 246 -12.82 7.92 18.88
N THR A 247 -13.70 8.18 17.94
CA THR A 247 -15.14 7.89 18.03
C THR A 247 -15.64 7.25 16.74
N VAL A 248 -16.56 6.30 16.87
CA VAL A 248 -17.32 5.73 15.76
C VAL A 248 -18.79 5.98 16.05
N GLN A 249 -19.43 6.78 15.21
CA GLN A 249 -20.86 7.09 15.30
C GLN A 249 -21.49 6.83 13.94
N ASP A 250 -22.41 5.86 13.89
CA ASP A 250 -23.03 5.41 12.65
C ASP A 250 -22.00 5.06 11.57
N ASP A 251 -21.97 5.81 10.46
CA ASP A 251 -21.06 5.60 9.31
C ASP A 251 -19.78 6.42 9.41
N LEU A 252 -19.66 7.24 10.45
CA LEU A 252 -18.58 8.21 10.63
C LEU A 252 -17.59 7.73 11.68
N VAL A 253 -16.33 7.63 11.28
CA VAL A 253 -15.18 7.39 12.14
C VAL A 253 -14.42 8.71 12.27
N SER A 254 -14.24 9.20 13.50
CA SER A 254 -13.56 10.47 13.76
C SER A 254 -12.38 10.26 14.70
N PHE A 255 -11.22 10.78 14.31
CA PHE A 255 -10.01 10.92 15.12
C PHE A 255 -9.83 12.40 15.39
N ASN A 256 -10.13 12.85 16.61
CA ASN A 256 -9.89 14.24 17.01
C ASN A 256 -8.56 14.27 17.76
N ILE A 257 -7.55 14.91 17.17
CA ILE A 257 -6.19 14.95 17.67
C ILE A 257 -5.95 16.31 18.34
N HIS A 258 -5.29 16.30 19.50
CA HIS A 258 -4.83 17.51 20.16
C HIS A 258 -3.36 17.31 20.59
N VAL A 259 -2.41 17.73 19.75
CA VAL A 259 -1.00 17.42 19.97
C VAL A 259 -0.46 18.09 21.25
N PRO A 260 0.49 17.45 21.96
CA PRO A 260 1.03 17.98 23.22
C PRO A 260 1.99 19.16 23.06
N GLN A 261 2.66 19.25 21.91
CA GLN A 261 3.65 20.29 21.62
C GLN A 261 3.72 20.57 20.12
N GLU A 262 4.28 21.72 19.75
CA GLU A 262 4.59 22.05 18.35
C GLU A 262 5.69 21.14 17.83
N ALA A 263 5.33 20.26 16.89
CA ALA A 263 6.20 19.31 16.21
C ALA A 263 5.44 18.68 15.03
N ASP A 264 6.15 17.89 14.23
CA ASP A 264 5.55 17.04 13.21
C ASP A 264 5.19 15.66 13.78
N TYR A 265 4.04 15.15 13.39
CA TYR A 265 3.49 13.87 13.84
C TYR A 265 2.98 13.05 12.66
N PHE A 266 3.06 11.74 12.78
CA PHE A 266 2.37 10.81 11.90
C PHE A 266 1.26 10.10 12.64
N ILE A 267 0.11 10.02 11.99
CA ILE A 267 -1.00 9.18 12.41
C ILE A 267 -1.24 8.09 11.36
N GLU A 268 -1.25 6.84 11.80
CA GLU A 268 -1.58 5.66 11.01
C GLU A 268 -2.90 5.09 11.54
N VAL A 269 -3.83 4.74 10.63
CA VAL A 269 -5.18 4.24 10.92
C VAL A 269 -5.43 2.92 10.19
#